data_AF-A0A0L0JKA0-F1
#
_entry.id   AF-A0A0L0JKA0-F1
#
_cell.length_a   1.000
_cell.length_b   1.000
_cell.length_c   1.000
_cell.angle_alpha   90.00
_cell.angle_beta   90.00
_cell.angle_gamma   90.00
#
_symmetry.space_group_name_H-M   'P 1'
#
loop_
_entity.id
_entity.type
_entity.pdbx_description
1 polymer ?
#
loop_
_entity_poly.entity_id
_entity_poly.type
_entity_poly.pdbx_seq_one_letter_code
_entity_poly.pdbx_strand_id
1 'polypeptide(L)'
;MTMRRILRGAAALTLATAAVLTGTTQAQAEGGTWDGCPYGAVCIYPENVTPANNPNPSHIFYSYGFHPIYNQFGNHWVFNNQYDGALVELCESVNGDCHDSIPPQEGWYVDLTPLNSLNLREHYL
;
A
#
# COMPACT_ATOMS: atom_id res chain seq x y z
N MET A 1 31.28 -58.10 -25.85
CA MET A 1 32.43 -57.74 -25.00
C MET A 1 31.99 -56.66 -24.04
N THR A 2 31.90 -57.01 -22.78
CA THR A 2 31.40 -56.21 -21.65
C THR A 2 32.41 -55.12 -21.30
N MET A 3 31.96 -53.91 -20.99
CA MET A 3 32.76 -53.00 -20.15
C MET A 3 31.87 -52.11 -19.27
N ARG A 4 31.97 -52.36 -17.95
CA ARG A 4 31.45 -51.55 -16.84
C ARG A 4 32.31 -50.29 -16.66
N ARG A 5 31.69 -49.14 -16.33
CA ARG A 5 32.28 -48.05 -15.49
C ARG A 5 31.11 -47.32 -14.77
N ILE A 6 30.88 -47.56 -13.48
CA ILE A 6 31.37 -46.82 -12.28
C ILE A 6 30.67 -45.46 -12.07
N LEU A 7 29.74 -45.47 -11.10
CA LEU A 7 29.47 -44.54 -9.98
C LEU A 7 29.69 -43.02 -10.20
N ARG A 8 28.68 -42.23 -9.78
CA ARG A 8 28.77 -41.24 -8.68
C ARG A 8 27.42 -40.53 -8.49
N GLY A 9 26.91 -40.57 -7.25
CA GLY A 9 25.71 -39.86 -6.84
C GLY A 9 25.89 -38.35 -6.95
N ALA A 10 24.85 -37.67 -7.40
CA ALA A 10 24.73 -36.22 -7.31
C ALA A 10 23.65 -35.92 -6.27
N ALA A 11 24.05 -35.22 -5.21
CA ALA A 11 23.15 -34.69 -4.20
C ALA A 11 22.15 -33.74 -4.88
N ALA A 12 20.86 -33.98 -4.66
CA ALA A 12 19.81 -33.06 -5.09
C ALA A 12 19.82 -31.85 -4.16
N LEU A 13 20.40 -30.74 -4.62
CA LEU A 13 20.27 -29.44 -3.97
C LEU A 13 18.92 -28.85 -4.39
N THR A 14 17.91 -29.00 -3.54
CA THR A 14 16.62 -28.34 -3.74
C THR A 14 16.80 -26.85 -3.46
N LEU A 15 16.99 -26.06 -4.52
CA LEU A 15 16.90 -24.60 -4.43
C LEU A 15 15.44 -24.23 -4.15
N ALA A 16 15.14 -23.85 -2.90
CA ALA A 16 13.91 -23.16 -2.57
C ALA A 16 13.98 -21.76 -3.21
N THR A 17 13.35 -21.59 -4.36
CA THR A 17 13.06 -20.27 -4.93
C THR A 17 12.07 -19.57 -4.01
N ALA A 18 12.58 -18.65 -3.18
CA ALA A 18 11.75 -17.67 -2.51
C ALA A 18 11.08 -16.81 -3.58
N ALA A 19 9.76 -16.90 -3.69
CA ALA A 19 8.97 -16.00 -4.52
C ALA A 19 9.05 -14.60 -3.88
N VAL A 20 9.84 -13.72 -4.49
CA VAL A 20 9.79 -12.30 -4.19
C VAL A 20 8.48 -11.79 -4.78
N LEU A 21 7.50 -11.49 -3.94
CA LEU A 21 6.29 -10.78 -4.35
C LEU A 21 6.72 -9.36 -4.71
N THR A 22 7.11 -9.15 -5.96
CA THR A 22 7.22 -7.80 -6.52
C THR A 22 5.80 -7.28 -6.64
N GLY A 23 5.39 -6.45 -5.67
CA GLY A 23 4.15 -5.70 -5.76
C GLY A 23 4.12 -4.94 -7.08
N THR A 24 3.09 -5.17 -7.88
CA THR A 24 2.86 -4.42 -9.11
C THR A 24 2.48 -3.00 -8.73
N THR A 25 3.44 -2.07 -8.77
CA THR A 25 3.15 -0.63 -8.75
C THR A 25 2.39 -0.31 -10.03
N GLN A 26 1.06 -0.18 -9.93
CA GLN A 26 0.23 0.25 -11.05
C GLN A 26 0.48 1.75 -11.26
N ALA A 27 1.31 2.09 -12.25
CA ALA A 27 1.46 3.46 -12.69
C ALA A 27 0.17 3.86 -13.43
N GLN A 28 -0.66 4.68 -12.78
CA GLN A 28 -1.93 5.14 -13.32
C GLN A 28 -1.83 6.59 -13.83
N ALA A 29 -2.57 6.89 -14.89
CA ALA A 29 -2.56 8.21 -15.52
C ALA A 29 -3.10 9.27 -14.55
N GLU A 30 -2.37 10.39 -14.44
CA GLU A 30 -2.75 11.54 -13.62
C GLU A 30 -4.15 12.05 -14.00
N GLY A 31 -5.04 12.19 -13.02
CA GLY A 31 -6.36 12.82 -13.21
C GLY A 31 -7.59 11.91 -13.13
N GLY A 32 -7.43 10.60 -12.91
CA GLY A 32 -8.54 9.63 -12.89
C GLY A 32 -9.01 9.21 -11.49
N THR A 33 -10.22 8.63 -11.40
CA THR A 33 -10.63 7.86 -10.21
C THR A 33 -9.86 6.55 -10.17
N TRP A 34 -9.25 6.24 -9.03
CA TRP A 34 -8.53 4.99 -8.80
C TRP A 34 -9.37 4.06 -7.91
N ASP A 35 -9.92 2.97 -8.46
CA ASP A 35 -10.72 2.01 -7.70
C ASP A 35 -11.75 2.69 -6.78
N GLY A 36 -12.47 3.68 -7.31
CA GLY A 36 -13.47 4.46 -6.58
C GLY A 36 -12.93 5.65 -5.78
N CYS A 37 -11.61 5.79 -5.62
CA CYS A 37 -10.98 6.95 -5.00
C CYS A 37 -10.89 8.13 -5.99
N PRO A 38 -11.57 9.26 -5.75
CA PRO A 38 -11.56 10.40 -6.66
C PRO A 38 -10.20 11.10 -6.74
N TYR A 39 -9.90 11.68 -7.89
CA TYR A 39 -8.68 12.47 -8.07
C TYR A 39 -8.69 13.68 -7.13
N GLY A 40 -7.55 13.96 -6.50
CA GLY A 40 -7.43 15.00 -5.47
C GLY A 40 -7.85 14.56 -4.06
N ALA A 41 -8.08 13.28 -3.83
CA ALA A 41 -8.49 12.75 -2.52
C ALA A 41 -7.51 11.71 -1.97
N VAL A 42 -7.59 11.46 -0.68
CA VAL A 42 -7.02 10.29 -0.01
C VAL A 42 -8.15 9.37 0.41
N CYS A 43 -7.98 8.07 0.18
CA CYS A 43 -9.01 7.09 0.44
C CYS A 43 -8.52 5.96 1.32
N ILE A 44 -9.37 5.50 2.24
CA ILE A 44 -9.19 4.26 2.99
C ILE A 44 -10.20 3.24 2.50
N TYR A 45 -9.76 2.02 2.24
CA TYR A 45 -10.62 0.89 1.89
C TYR A 45 -10.98 0.05 3.11
N PRO A 46 -12.09 -0.71 3.09
CA PRO A 46 -12.43 -1.61 4.20
C PRO A 46 -11.32 -2.63 4.51
N GLU A 47 -11.33 -3.15 5.73
CA GLU A 47 -10.32 -4.10 6.22
C GLU A 47 -10.19 -5.32 5.29
N ASN A 48 -8.97 -5.71 4.97
CA ASN A 48 -8.61 -6.88 4.14
C ASN A 48 -9.25 -6.90 2.74
N VAL A 49 -9.67 -5.74 2.21
CA VAL A 49 -10.22 -5.62 0.85
C VAL A 49 -9.12 -5.34 -0.16
N THR A 50 -9.21 -5.94 -1.35
CA THR A 50 -8.44 -5.55 -2.54
C THR A 50 -9.25 -4.53 -3.37
N PRO A 51 -8.80 -3.27 -3.51
CA PRO A 51 -9.55 -2.19 -4.19
C PRO A 51 -10.03 -2.54 -5.60
N ALA A 52 -9.17 -3.15 -6.43
CA ALA A 52 -9.50 -3.54 -7.79
C ALA A 52 -10.71 -4.48 -7.92
N ASN A 53 -10.98 -5.28 -6.88
CA ASN A 53 -12.12 -6.21 -6.84
C ASN A 53 -13.34 -5.62 -6.14
N ASN A 54 -13.16 -4.56 -5.35
CA ASN A 54 -14.21 -3.89 -4.59
C ASN A 54 -13.87 -2.39 -4.47
N PRO A 55 -14.16 -1.60 -5.51
CA PRO A 55 -13.74 -0.20 -5.64
C PRO A 55 -14.65 0.74 -4.82
N ASN A 56 -14.80 0.47 -3.54
CA ASN A 56 -15.67 1.21 -2.62
C ASN A 56 -14.89 1.60 -1.35
N PRO A 57 -14.22 2.77 -1.35
CA PRO A 57 -13.59 3.31 -0.16
C PRO A 57 -14.58 3.44 1.00
N SER A 58 -14.13 3.15 2.22
CA SER A 58 -14.90 3.44 3.45
C SER A 58 -14.78 4.90 3.87
N HIS A 59 -13.64 5.54 3.54
CA HIS A 59 -13.39 6.95 3.85
C HIS A 59 -12.74 7.65 2.66
N ILE A 60 -13.10 8.91 2.44
CA ILE A 60 -12.56 9.76 1.40
C ILE A 60 -12.33 11.15 2.00
N PHE A 61 -11.09 11.63 1.92
CA PHE A 61 -10.64 12.90 2.49
C PHE A 61 -10.13 13.82 1.37
N TYR A 62 -10.55 15.09 1.39
CA TYR A 62 -10.19 16.07 0.36
C TYR A 62 -9.39 17.26 0.89
N SER A 63 -9.66 17.69 2.12
CA SER A 63 -9.01 18.88 2.68
C SER A 63 -7.66 18.51 3.28
N TYR A 64 -6.67 19.39 3.12
CA TYR A 64 -5.41 19.28 3.85
C TYR A 64 -5.62 19.43 5.37
N GLY A 65 -4.67 18.91 6.14
CA GLY A 65 -4.67 18.85 7.60
C GLY A 65 -4.96 17.46 8.15
N PHE A 66 -5.13 17.40 9.47
CA PHE A 66 -5.35 16.16 10.19
C PHE A 66 -6.81 15.69 10.13
N HIS A 67 -6.98 14.40 9.89
CA HIS A 67 -8.25 13.69 9.85
C HIS A 67 -8.20 12.52 10.84
N PRO A 68 -8.89 12.61 11.99
CA PRO A 68 -8.98 11.50 12.91
C PRO A 68 -9.67 10.29 12.28
N ILE A 69 -9.09 9.10 12.44
CA ILE A 69 -9.62 7.83 11.95
C ILE A 69 -9.74 6.85 13.12
N TYR A 70 -10.85 6.92 13.82
CA TYR A 70 -11.08 6.07 15.00
C TYR A 70 -11.56 4.67 14.61
N ASN A 71 -11.27 3.70 15.46
CA ASN A 71 -11.78 2.33 15.37
C ASN A 71 -11.51 1.64 14.02
N GLN A 72 -10.36 1.95 13.41
CA GLN A 72 -9.84 1.15 12.29
C GLN A 72 -8.99 0.02 12.89
N PHE A 73 -9.18 -1.20 12.41
CA PHE A 73 -8.51 -2.39 12.94
C PHE A 73 -8.02 -3.25 11.79
N GLY A 74 -6.85 -3.85 11.97
CA GLY A 74 -6.23 -4.69 10.96
C GLY A 74 -5.74 -3.91 9.74
N ASN A 75 -5.54 -4.65 8.64
CA ASN A 75 -4.90 -4.10 7.45
C ASN A 75 -5.92 -3.47 6.50
N HIS A 76 -5.61 -2.27 6.02
CA HIS A 76 -6.39 -1.53 5.04
C HIS A 76 -5.50 -1.02 3.91
N TRP A 77 -6.10 -0.78 2.75
CA TRP A 77 -5.45 0.06 1.75
C TRP A 77 -5.69 1.53 2.08
N VAL A 78 -4.62 2.31 2.10
CA VAL A 78 -4.64 3.77 2.09
C VAL A 78 -4.06 4.21 0.76
N PHE A 79 -4.87 4.89 -0.06
CA PHE A 79 -4.46 5.37 -1.38
C PHE A 79 -4.46 6.88 -1.42
N ASN A 80 -3.33 7.46 -1.82
CA ASN A 80 -3.17 8.89 -2.03
C ASN A 80 -3.40 9.21 -3.51
N ASN A 81 -4.63 9.56 -3.89
CA ASN A 81 -4.94 10.04 -5.24
C ASN A 81 -4.77 11.56 -5.39
N GLN A 82 -3.98 12.20 -4.51
CA GLN A 82 -3.65 13.60 -4.64
C GLN A 82 -2.60 13.81 -5.75
N TYR A 83 -2.17 15.05 -5.93
CA TYR A 83 -1.34 15.49 -7.05
C TYR A 83 -0.29 16.51 -6.60
N ASP A 84 0.58 16.91 -7.53
CA ASP A 84 1.57 17.99 -7.36
C ASP A 84 2.50 17.79 -6.15
N GLY A 85 2.83 16.55 -5.79
CA GLY A 85 3.71 16.21 -4.66
C GLY A 85 3.03 16.18 -3.29
N ALA A 86 1.71 16.30 -3.23
CA ALA A 86 0.95 16.19 -1.99
C ALA A 86 1.14 14.81 -1.33
N LEU A 87 1.27 14.80 -0.01
CA LEU A 87 1.54 13.60 0.79
C LEU A 87 0.36 13.33 1.72
N VAL A 88 0.13 12.06 2.04
CA VAL A 88 -0.60 11.68 3.26
C VAL A 88 0.36 11.04 4.24
N GLU A 89 0.33 11.52 5.48
CA GLU A 89 1.06 10.91 6.57
C GLU A 89 0.19 10.01 7.43
N LEU A 90 0.78 8.94 7.91
CA LEU A 90 0.18 7.99 8.83
C LEU A 90 0.59 8.35 10.26
N CYS A 91 -0.37 8.59 11.14
CA CYS A 91 -0.12 9.17 12.46
C CYS A 91 -0.67 8.27 13.58
N GLU A 92 0.19 7.90 14.52
CA GLU A 92 -0.17 7.05 15.68
C GLU A 92 -0.97 7.81 16.72
N SER A 93 -0.84 9.15 16.78
CA SER A 93 -1.65 9.99 17.67
C SER A 93 -2.68 10.80 16.89
N VAL A 94 -3.69 11.31 17.59
CA VAL A 94 -4.62 12.28 17.01
C VAL A 94 -3.88 13.59 16.80
N ASN A 95 -3.83 14.07 15.55
CA ASN A 95 -3.23 15.34 15.16
C ASN A 95 -1.71 15.45 15.37
N GLY A 96 -0.97 14.33 15.31
CA GLY A 96 0.49 14.35 15.41
C GLY A 96 1.11 12.95 15.46
N ASP A 97 2.42 12.89 15.69
CA ASP A 97 3.19 11.63 15.75
C ASP A 97 3.07 10.79 14.47
N CYS A 98 3.45 11.41 13.35
CA CYS A 98 3.39 10.81 12.03
C CYS A 98 4.78 10.35 11.60
N HIS A 99 4.87 9.10 11.11
CA HIS A 99 6.14 8.43 10.85
C HIS A 99 6.34 8.10 9.37
N ASP A 100 5.26 7.72 8.71
CA ASP A 100 5.27 7.30 7.31
C ASP A 100 4.50 8.29 6.44
N SER A 101 4.94 8.45 5.18
CA SER A 101 4.31 9.31 4.18
C SER A 101 4.10 8.56 2.88
N ILE A 102 2.87 8.54 2.38
CA ILE A 102 2.51 7.94 1.10
C ILE A 102 2.52 9.06 0.04
N PRO A 103 3.37 8.95 -1.00
CA PRO A 103 3.45 9.95 -2.07
C PRO A 103 2.19 9.93 -2.96
N PRO A 104 1.99 10.96 -3.81
CA PRO A 104 0.82 11.01 -4.66
C PRO A 104 0.83 9.86 -5.67
N GLN A 105 -0.37 9.41 -6.05
CA GLN A 105 -0.62 8.27 -6.94
C GLN A 105 -0.09 6.92 -6.41
N GLU A 106 0.09 6.78 -5.10
CA GLU A 106 0.53 5.55 -4.47
C GLU A 106 -0.46 5.07 -3.40
N GLY A 107 -0.55 3.75 -3.23
CA GLY A 107 -1.35 3.14 -2.17
C GLY A 107 -0.55 2.10 -1.42
N TRP A 108 -0.71 2.09 -0.10
CA TRP A 108 -0.06 1.13 0.78
C TRP A 108 -1.08 0.27 1.51
N TYR A 109 -0.72 -0.99 1.74
CA TYR A 109 -1.49 -1.91 2.55
C TYR A 109 -0.87 -1.95 3.95
N VAL A 110 -1.55 -1.33 4.92
CA VAL A 110 -1.01 -1.02 6.25
C VAL A 110 -1.98 -1.41 7.35
N ASP A 111 -1.45 -1.82 8.49
CA ASP A 111 -2.24 -2.01 9.70
C ASP A 111 -2.64 -0.64 10.25
N LEU A 112 -3.94 -0.33 10.27
CA LEU A 112 -4.46 0.93 10.80
C LEU A 112 -4.76 0.84 12.30
N THR A 113 -4.62 -0.34 12.93
CA THR A 113 -4.85 -0.51 14.38
C THR A 113 -4.08 0.48 15.26
N PRO A 114 -2.78 0.78 15.03
CA PRO A 114 -2.06 1.75 15.84
C PRO A 114 -2.32 3.21 15.43
N LEU A 115 -2.97 3.45 14.28
CA LEU A 115 -3.12 4.77 13.71
C LEU A 115 -4.41 5.43 14.17
N ASN A 116 -4.31 6.70 14.55
CA ASN A 116 -5.44 7.49 15.06
C ASN A 116 -5.78 8.69 14.18
N SER A 117 -4.89 9.08 13.25
CA SER A 117 -5.19 10.10 12.25
C SER A 117 -4.39 9.94 10.97
N LEU A 118 -4.87 10.58 9.90
CA LEU A 118 -4.12 10.85 8.68
C LEU A 118 -3.84 12.35 8.59
N ASN A 119 -2.66 12.74 8.12
CA ASN A 119 -2.37 14.15 7.81
C ASN A 119 -2.19 14.35 6.31
N LEU A 120 -3.14 15.04 5.68
CA LEU A 120 -3.04 15.36 4.26
C LEU A 120 -2.24 16.67 4.12
N ARG A 121 -1.14 16.66 3.38
CA ARG A 121 -0.30 17.84 3.18
C ARG A 121 -0.17 18.20 1.72
N GLU A 122 -0.17 19.50 1.47
CA GLU A 122 0.30 20.05 0.21
C GLU A 122 1.80 19.80 0.05
N HIS A 123 2.30 19.88 -1.19
CA HIS A 123 3.72 19.80 -1.46
C HIS A 123 4.42 21.03 -0.89
N TYR A 124 5.24 20.81 0.14
CA TYR A 124 6.17 21.82 0.63
C TYR A 124 7.48 21.68 -0.16
N LEU A 125 7.73 22.66 -1.05
CA LEU A 125 9.03 22.87 -1.68
C LEU A 125 10.10 23.28 -0.65
#